data_AF-A0A7Y2D662-F1
#
_entry.id   AF-A0A7Y2D662-F1
#
_cell.length_a   1.000
_cell.length_b   1.000
_cell.length_c   1.000
_cell.angle_alpha   90.00
_cell.angle_beta   90.00
_cell.angle_gamma   90.00
#
_symmetry.space_group_name_H-M   'P 1'
#
loop_
_entity.id
_entity.type
_entity.pdbx_description
1 polymer ?
#
loop_
_entity_poly.entity_id
_entity_poly.type
_entity_poly.pdbx_seq_one_letter_code
_entity_poly.pdbx_strand_id
1 'polypeptide(L)' 'RLDAAGAISLGKDLDVGGYILQVLVTETRKGKKPHTESQWVEFEIVR' A
#
# COMPACT_ATOMS: atom_id res chain seq x y z
N ARG A 1 0.95 3.63 18.72
CA ARG A 1 0.52 3.61 17.30
C ARG A 1 1.26 4.76 16.63
N LEU A 2 2.02 4.51 15.57
CA LEU A 2 2.65 5.57 14.78
C LEU A 2 1.71 5.81 13.61
N ASP A 3 1.08 6.98 13.54
CA ASP A 3 0.22 7.33 12.42
C ASP A 3 1.10 7.90 11.30
N ALA A 4 1.35 7.09 10.27
CA ALA A 4 2.04 7.51 9.07
C ALA A 4 0.99 7.75 7.98
N ALA A 5 0.96 8.97 7.44
CA ALA A 5 0.14 9.32 6.29
C ALA A 5 1.04 9.49 5.07
N GLY A 6 0.61 8.95 3.93
CA GLY A 6 1.25 9.11 2.64
C GLY A 6 0.20 9.18 1.54
N ALA A 7 0.53 9.85 0.44
CA ALA A 7 -0.29 9.86 -0.77
C ALA A 7 0.44 9.08 -1.86
N ILE A 8 -0.28 8.21 -2.54
CA ILE A 8 0.19 7.55 -3.76
C ILE A 8 -0.56 8.14 -4.94
N SER A 9 0.18 8.69 -5.91
CA SER A 9 -0.42 9.08 -7.19
C SER A 9 -0.56 7.81 -8.02
N LEU A 10 -1.81 7.39 -8.20
CA LEU A 10 -2.14 6.34 -9.17
C LEU A 10 -1.89 6.89 -10.58
N GLY A 11 -1.38 6.03 -11.48
CA GLY A 11 -1.11 6.41 -12.88
C GLY A 11 -2.37 6.92 -13.58
N LYS A 12 -2.20 7.70 -14.66
CA LYS A 12 -3.32 8.30 -15.41
C LYS A 12 -4.11 7.29 -16.25
N ASP A 13 -3.60 6.08 -16.40
CA ASP A 13 -4.13 5.05 -17.30
C ASP A 13 -4.90 3.97 -16.54
N LEU A 14 -5.62 4.36 -15.49
CA LEU A 14 -6.51 3.47 -14.75
C LEU A 14 -7.96 3.77 -15.10
N ASP A 15 -8.66 2.73 -15.54
CA ASP A 15 -10.08 2.80 -15.85
C ASP A 15 -10.94 2.93 -14.58
N VAL A 16 -12.18 3.37 -14.77
CA VAL A 16 -13.19 3.33 -13.72
C VAL A 16 -13.44 1.88 -13.31
N GLY A 17 -13.48 1.61 -12.01
CA GLY A 17 -13.74 0.27 -11.50
C GLY A 17 -13.06 -0.02 -10.17
N GLY A 18 -13.21 -1.28 -9.73
CA GLY A 18 -12.66 -1.78 -8.48
C GLY A 18 -11.20 -2.21 -8.61
N TYR A 19 -10.41 -1.89 -7.59
CA TYR A 19 -8.98 -2.16 -7.50
C TYR A 19 -8.62 -2.66 -6.11
N ILE A 20 -7.47 -3.32 -6.02
CA ILE A 20 -6.89 -3.75 -4.75
C ILE A 20 -5.50 -3.12 -4.63
N LEU A 21 -5.30 -2.35 -3.57
CA LEU A 21 -4.00 -1.84 -3.16
C LEU A 21 -3.37 -2.83 -2.17
N GLN A 22 -2.21 -3.38 -2.53
CA GLN A 22 -1.40 -4.18 -1.62
C GLN A 22 -0.33 -3.30 -0.96
N VAL A 23 -0.35 -3.23 0.36
CA VAL A 23 0.69 -2.57 1.15
C VAL A 23 1.59 -3.64 1.75
N LEU A 24 2.88 -3.57 1.43
CA LEU A 24 3.92 -4.45 1.96
C LEU A 24 4.91 -3.62 2.76
N VAL A 25 5.11 -3.96 4.04
CA VAL A 25 6.06 -3.26 4.91
C VAL A 25 7.11 -4.25 5.38
N THR A 26 8.37 -4.03 5.00
CA THR A 26 9.49 -4.87 5.41
C THR A 26 10.38 -4.11 6.42
N GLU A 27 10.56 -4.66 7.62
CA GLU A 27 11.52 -4.14 8.60
C GLU A 27 12.95 -4.51 8.21
N THR A 28 13.79 -3.52 7.91
CA THR A 28 15.17 -3.70 7.45
C THR A 28 16.23 -3.35 8.51
N ARG A 29 15.85 -3.31 9.79
CA ARG A 29 16.78 -2.94 10.87
C ARG A 29 17.98 -3.90 10.93
N LYS A 30 19.19 -3.32 10.95
CA LYS A 30 20.47 -4.06 11.01
C LYS A 30 20.49 -5.02 12.20
N GLY A 31 20.84 -6.29 11.95
CA GLY A 31 20.97 -7.32 13.00
C GLY A 31 19.67 -8.03 13.37
N LYS A 32 18.55 -7.74 12.70
CA LYS A 32 17.30 -8.50 12.81
C LYS A 32 17.01 -9.26 11.52
N LYS A 33 16.33 -10.41 11.64
CA LYS A 33 15.77 -11.11 10.47
C LYS A 33 14.72 -10.21 9.84
N PRO A 34 14.74 -9.99 8.51
CA PRO A 34 13.68 -9.24 7.84
C PRO A 34 12.32 -9.86 8.15
N HIS A 35 11.37 -8.99 8.49
CA HIS A 35 9.98 -9.33 8.71
C HIS A 35 9.12 -8.47 7.80
N THR A 36 8.12 -9.09 7.18
CA THR A 36 7.22 -8.42 6.24
C THR A 36 5.80 -8.56 6.73
N GLU A 37 5.13 -7.42 6.89
CA GLU A 37 3.68 -7.33 7.08
C GLU A 37 3.01 -7.00 5.75
N SER A 38 1.82 -7.54 5.53
CA SER A 38 1.04 -7.31 4.31
C SER A 38 -0.40 -6.97 4.64
N GLN A 39 -0.95 -6.00 3.92
CA GLN A 39 -2.35 -5.62 4.01
C GLN A 39 -2.93 -5.38 2.61
N TRP A 40 -4.18 -5.79 2.45
CA TRP A 40 -4.98 -5.53 1.24
C TRP A 40 -6.01 -4.45 1.55
N VAL A 41 -6.15 -3.49 0.64
CA VAL A 41 -7.15 -2.44 0.71
C VAL A 41 -7.90 -2.40 -0.60
N GLU A 42 -9.19 -2.69 -0.56
CA GLU A 42 -10.08 -2.55 -1.70
C GLU A 42 -10.44 -1.06 -1.87
N PHE A 43 -10.43 -0.58 -3.11
CA PHE A 43 -10.85 0.77 -3.45
C PHE A 43 -11.48 0.81 -4.84
N GLU A 44 -12.20 1.88 -5.14
CA GLU A 44 -12.87 2.07 -6.43
C GLU A 44 -12.50 3.44 -7.00
N ILE A 45 -12.21 3.47 -8.30
CA ILE A 45 -12.10 4.72 -9.06
C ILE A 45 -13.48 5.01 -9.64
N VAL A 46 -14.11 6.08 -9.14
CA VAL A 46 -15.40 6.61 -9.60
C VAL A 46 -15.19 7.85 -10.49
N ARG A 47 -16.13 8.14 -11.39
CA ARG A 47 -16.12 9.35 -12.25
C ARG A 47 -16.65 10.59 -11.52
#